data_AF-A0AAD6A2V7-F1
#
_entry.id   AF-A0AAD6A2V7-F1
#
_cell.length_a   1.000
_cell.length_b   1.000
_cell.length_c   1.000
_cell.angle_alpha   90.00
_cell.angle_beta   90.00
_cell.angle_gamma   90.00
#
_symmetry.space_group_name_H-M   'P 1'
#
loop_
_entity.id
_entity.type
_entity.pdbx_description
1 polymer ?
#
loop_
_entity_poly.entity_id
_entity_poly.type
_entity_poly.pdbx_seq_one_letter_code
_entity_poly.pdbx_strand_id
1 'polypeptide(L)'
;MYYMEKVLFLSVLLAFSLFPHIMSIPFDERDLESDEKLWDLYERWQRHHAVSRDRNEKHKRFSVFKENAKFIHEYNKKGKSYKLALNKFGDLTKEEFKGSYASSWVEEHKMFLLS
;
A
#
# COMPACT_ATOMS: atom_id res chain seq x y z
N MET A 1 31.22 9.78 -23.59
CA MET A 1 30.99 10.04 -22.16
C MET A 1 29.73 10.88 -21.92
N TYR A 2 29.63 12.09 -22.50
CA TYR A 2 28.45 12.98 -22.41
C TYR A 2 27.09 12.34 -22.76
N TYR A 3 27.04 11.50 -23.81
CA TYR A 3 25.80 10.81 -24.20
C TYR A 3 25.31 9.81 -23.13
N MET A 4 26.24 9.04 -22.54
CA MET A 4 25.92 8.06 -21.50
C MET A 4 25.41 8.74 -20.23
N GLU A 5 26.00 9.88 -19.84
CA GLU A 5 25.53 10.67 -18.69
C GLU A 5 24.12 11.23 -18.88
N LYS A 6 23.80 11.72 -20.09
CA LYS A 6 22.44 12.16 -20.41
C LYS A 6 21.43 11.03 -20.37
N VAL A 7 21.77 9.86 -20.92
CA VAL A 7 20.90 8.67 -20.86
C VAL A 7 20.69 8.23 -19.41
N LEU A 8 21.75 8.24 -18.59
CA LEU A 8 21.65 7.91 -17.18
C LEU A 8 20.77 8.92 -16.42
N PHE A 9 20.98 10.22 -16.63
CA PHE A 9 20.17 11.28 -16.03
C PHE A 9 18.70 11.19 -16.44
N LEU A 10 18.41 10.97 -17.73
CA LEU A 10 17.04 10.75 -18.23
C LEU A 10 16.41 9.50 -17.62
N SER A 11 17.17 8.41 -17.48
CA SER A 11 16.67 7.18 -16.85
C SER A 11 16.32 7.37 -15.37
N VAL A 12 17.12 8.16 -14.63
CA VAL A 12 16.85 8.51 -13.23
C VAL A 12 15.61 9.40 -13.12
N LEU A 13 15.46 10.42 -13.97
CA LEU A 13 14.25 11.26 -14.00
C LEU A 13 12.99 10.43 -14.31
N LEU A 14 13.08 9.52 -15.28
CA LEU A 14 11.99 8.60 -15.60
C LEU A 14 11.66 7.71 -14.40
N ALA A 15 12.65 7.12 -13.74
CA ALA A 15 12.44 6.30 -12.55
C ALA A 15 11.75 7.08 -11.43
N PHE A 16 12.19 8.31 -11.13
CA PHE A 16 11.55 9.17 -10.13
C PHE A 16 10.10 9.53 -10.48
N SER A 17 9.79 9.73 -11.76
CA SER A 17 8.42 10.03 -12.20
C SER A 17 7.47 8.82 -12.11
N LEU A 18 7.97 7.62 -12.39
CA LEU A 18 7.17 6.40 -12.42
C LEU A 18 7.05 5.73 -11.05
N PHE A 19 8.03 5.93 -10.17
CA PHE A 19 8.10 5.29 -8.86
C PHE A 19 6.84 5.48 -7.98
N PRO A 20 6.25 6.68 -7.86
CA PRO A 20 5.05 6.88 -7.05
C PRO A 20 3.86 6.07 -7.57
N HIS A 21 3.74 5.89 -8.89
CA HIS A 21 2.65 5.14 -9.49
C HIS A 21 2.77 3.64 -9.23
N ILE A 22 3.97 3.11 -9.00
CA ILE A 22 4.17 1.70 -8.65
C ILE A 22 3.80 1.44 -7.18
N MET A 23 4.00 2.43 -6.31
CA MET A 23 3.91 2.23 -4.85
C MET A 23 2.49 2.33 -4.28
N SER A 24 1.56 2.94 -5.02
CA SER A 24 0.15 3.03 -4.62
C SER A 24 -0.78 3.12 -5.83
N ILE A 25 -2.05 2.82 -5.60
CA ILE A 25 -3.11 3.02 -6.60
C ILE A 25 -3.91 4.28 -6.28
N PRO A 26 -4.20 5.15 -7.27
CA PRO A 26 -5.12 6.26 -7.07
C PRO A 26 -6.56 5.73 -6.96
N PHE A 27 -7.32 6.33 -6.05
CA PHE A 27 -8.74 6.11 -5.86
C PHE A 27 -9.38 7.38 -5.30
N ASP A 28 -10.69 7.52 -5.46
CA ASP A 28 -11.45 8.63 -4.93
C ASP A 28 -12.79 8.18 -4.31
N GLU A 29 -13.60 9.15 -3.89
CA GLU A 29 -14.87 8.90 -3.22
C GLU A 29 -15.83 8.03 -4.06
N ARG A 30 -15.75 8.11 -5.40
CA ARG A 30 -16.60 7.33 -6.30
C ARG A 30 -16.32 5.84 -6.19
N ASP A 31 -15.06 5.46 -5.99
CA ASP A 31 -14.67 4.06 -5.78
C ASP A 31 -15.22 3.51 -4.44
N LEU A 32 -15.64 4.38 -3.51
CA LEU A 32 -16.12 4.01 -2.17
C LEU A 32 -17.65 3.99 -2.02
N GLU A 33 -18.39 4.42 -3.05
CA GLU A 33 -19.85 4.63 -2.99
C GLU A 33 -20.67 3.35 -2.75
N SER A 34 -20.13 2.19 -3.14
CA SER A 34 -20.82 0.90 -2.99
C SER A 34 -19.82 -0.24 -2.86
N ASP A 35 -20.30 -1.39 -2.36
CA ASP A 35 -19.50 -2.60 -2.25
C ASP A 35 -19.05 -3.13 -3.63
N GLU A 36 -19.86 -2.92 -4.69
CA GLU A 36 -19.50 -3.28 -6.07
C GLU A 36 -18.32 -2.46 -6.59
N LYS A 37 -18.37 -1.13 -6.44
CA LYS A 37 -17.25 -0.25 -6.84
C LYS A 37 -15.99 -0.49 -6.01
N LEU A 38 -16.16 -0.78 -4.72
CA LEU A 38 -15.05 -1.18 -3.85
C LEU A 38 -14.43 -2.49 -4.33
N TRP A 39 -15.24 -3.43 -4.81
CA TRP A 39 -14.74 -4.69 -5.36
C TRP A 39 -13.92 -4.45 -6.63
N ASP A 40 -14.39 -3.60 -7.53
CA ASP A 40 -13.62 -3.20 -8.72
C ASP A 40 -12.29 -2.53 -8.35
N LEU A 41 -12.29 -1.65 -7.35
CA LEU A 41 -11.07 -1.05 -6.81
C LEU A 41 -10.14 -2.11 -6.22
N TYR A 42 -10.69 -3.10 -5.49
CA TYR A 42 -9.91 -4.20 -4.92
C TYR A 42 -9.23 -5.03 -6.00
N GLU A 43 -9.94 -5.38 -7.08
CA GLU A 43 -9.34 -6.16 -8.19
C GLU A 43 -8.29 -5.36 -8.97
N ARG A 44 -8.52 -4.06 -9.17
CA ARG A 44 -7.51 -3.14 -9.72
C ARG A 44 -6.26 -3.11 -8.83
N TRP A 45 -6.43 -2.98 -7.51
CA TRP A 45 -5.36 -2.98 -6.53
C TRP A 45 -4.58 -4.30 -6.50
N GLN A 46 -5.26 -5.46 -6.54
CA GLN A 46 -4.63 -6.77 -6.59
C GLN A 46 -3.75 -6.92 -7.82
N ARG A 47 -4.25 -6.51 -9.00
CA ARG A 47 -3.49 -6.54 -10.25
C ARG A 47 -2.28 -5.62 -10.20
N HIS A 48 -2.45 -4.41 -9.66
CA HIS A 48 -1.41 -3.39 -9.57
C HIS A 48 -0.22 -3.83 -8.70
N HIS A 49 -0.50 -4.46 -7.55
CA HIS A 49 0.52 -4.91 -6.61
C HIS A 49 0.88 -6.40 -6.73
N ALA A 50 0.38 -7.09 -7.75
CA ALA A 50 0.54 -8.53 -7.94
C ALA A 50 0.18 -9.37 -6.69
N VAL A 51 -0.87 -8.96 -5.97
CA VAL A 51 -1.35 -9.65 -4.76
C VAL A 51 -2.40 -10.68 -5.16
N SER A 52 -2.03 -11.97 -5.06
CA SER A 52 -2.96 -13.09 -5.24
C SER A 52 -3.41 -13.63 -3.88
N ARG A 53 -4.70 -13.94 -3.76
CA ARG A 53 -5.32 -14.53 -2.56
C ARG A 53 -6.11 -15.76 -2.98
N ASP A 54 -6.16 -16.77 -2.10
CA ASP A 54 -7.02 -17.93 -2.34
C ASP A 54 -8.50 -17.51 -2.40
N ARG A 55 -9.31 -18.26 -3.15
CA ARG A 55 -10.75 -17.95 -3.31
C ARG A 55 -11.46 -17.90 -1.96
N ASN A 56 -11.09 -18.76 -1.01
CA ASN A 56 -11.72 -18.80 0.31
C ASN A 56 -11.31 -17.59 1.17
N GLU A 57 -10.12 -17.02 0.95
CA GLU A 57 -9.63 -15.85 1.68
C GLU A 57 -10.06 -14.52 1.05
N LYS A 58 -10.36 -14.50 -0.25
CA LYS A 58 -10.61 -13.27 -1.02
C LYS A 58 -11.71 -12.40 -0.38
N HIS A 59 -12.81 -12.99 0.08
CA HIS A 59 -13.89 -12.23 0.75
C HIS A 59 -13.47 -11.65 2.11
N LYS A 60 -12.71 -12.41 2.91
CA LYS A 60 -12.18 -11.91 4.19
C LYS A 60 -11.22 -10.75 3.95
N ARG A 61 -10.30 -10.89 3.00
CA ARG A 61 -9.31 -9.87 2.61
C ARG A 61 -9.98 -8.63 2.04
N PHE A 62 -11.05 -8.81 1.26
CA PHE A 62 -11.85 -7.70 0.77
C PHE A 62 -12.48 -6.89 1.90
N SER A 63 -12.99 -7.51 2.97
CA SER A 63 -13.53 -6.77 4.12
C SER A 63 -12.47 -5.85 4.76
N VAL A 64 -11.27 -6.38 4.99
CA VAL A 64 -10.13 -5.61 5.53
C VAL A 64 -9.75 -4.48 4.57
N PHE A 65 -9.70 -4.77 3.27
CA PHE A 65 -9.43 -3.78 2.24
C PHE A 65 -10.43 -2.63 2.24
N LYS A 66 -11.74 -2.91 2.36
CA LYS A 66 -12.78 -1.88 2.45
C LYS A 66 -12.55 -0.95 3.63
N GLU A 67 -12.24 -1.51 4.80
CA GLU A 67 -11.97 -0.74 6.02
C GLU A 67 -10.75 0.16 5.84
N ASN A 68 -9.67 -0.38 5.28
CA ASN A 68 -8.44 0.37 5.01
C ASN A 68 -8.65 1.50 3.98
N ALA A 69 -9.34 1.23 2.87
CA ALA A 69 -9.61 2.24 1.83
C ALA A 69 -10.45 3.40 2.38
N LYS A 70 -11.52 3.09 3.13
CA LYS A 70 -12.34 4.11 3.81
C LYS A 70 -11.54 4.90 4.84
N PHE A 71 -10.73 4.23 5.65
CA PHE A 71 -9.86 4.89 6.63
C PHE A 71 -8.88 5.86 5.97
N ILE A 72 -8.24 5.46 4.87
CA ILE A 72 -7.30 6.31 4.12
C ILE A 72 -8.00 7.55 3.57
N HIS A 73 -9.18 7.40 2.96
CA HIS A 73 -9.97 8.51 2.43
C HIS A 73 -10.34 9.52 3.51
N GLU A 74 -10.93 9.04 4.61
CA GLU A 74 -11.35 9.89 5.72
C GLU A 74 -10.16 10.52 6.46
N TYR A 75 -9.02 9.84 6.53
CA TYR A 75 -7.80 10.41 7.07
C TYR A 75 -7.28 11.56 6.21
N ASN A 76 -7.25 11.38 4.90
CA ASN A 76 -6.73 12.37 3.95
C ASN A 76 -7.62 13.62 3.85
N LYS A 77 -8.93 13.50 4.11
CA LYS A 77 -9.84 14.66 4.22
C LYS A 77 -9.48 15.61 5.38
N LYS A 78 -8.77 15.14 6.41
CA LYS A 78 -8.41 15.94 7.61
C LYS A 78 -7.30 16.96 7.37
N GLY A 79 -6.75 17.06 6.16
CA GLY A 79 -5.80 18.11 5.78
C GLY A 79 -4.47 18.07 6.55
N LYS A 80 -4.03 16.89 6.99
CA LYS A 80 -2.77 16.75 7.73
C LYS A 80 -1.54 16.96 6.83
N SER A 81 -0.38 17.18 7.45
CA SER A 81 0.91 17.40 6.78
C SER A 81 1.38 16.22 5.91
N TYR A 82 0.80 15.03 6.09
CA TYR A 82 1.04 13.87 5.25
C TYR A 82 -0.27 13.18 4.89
N LYS A 83 -0.25 12.47 3.76
CA LYS A 83 -1.36 11.66 3.27
C LYS A 83 -1.02 10.18 3.37
N LEU A 84 -2.04 9.38 3.64
CA LEU A 84 -1.98 7.94 3.50
C LEU A 84 -2.27 7.56 2.05
N ALA A 85 -1.71 6.44 1.60
CA ALA A 85 -1.91 5.92 0.25
C ALA A 85 -2.29 4.45 0.31
N LEU A 86 -3.14 4.03 -0.63
CA LEU A 86 -3.52 2.64 -0.78
C LEU A 86 -2.36 1.88 -1.46
N ASN A 87 -1.50 1.28 -0.63
CA ASN A 87 -0.27 0.60 -1.04
C ASN A 87 -0.44 -0.93 -1.04
N LYS A 88 0.64 -1.69 -1.28
CA LYS A 88 0.63 -3.18 -1.34
C LYS A 88 0.13 -3.91 -0.08
N PHE A 89 -0.06 -3.21 1.04
CA PHE A 89 -0.58 -3.77 2.30
C PHE A 89 -2.07 -3.48 2.51
N GLY A 90 -2.77 -3.00 1.48
CA GLY A 90 -4.17 -2.59 1.54
C GLY A 90 -5.14 -3.63 2.10
N ASP A 91 -4.83 -4.93 2.04
CA ASP A 91 -5.70 -6.01 2.54
C ASP A 91 -5.19 -6.70 3.84
N LEU A 92 -4.23 -6.08 4.52
CA LEU A 92 -3.75 -6.51 5.83
C LEU A 92 -4.35 -5.69 6.95
N THR A 93 -4.66 -6.34 8.07
CA THR A 93 -4.96 -5.61 9.30
C THR A 93 -3.68 -4.99 9.87
N LYS A 94 -3.84 -4.05 10.81
CA LYS A 94 -2.69 -3.44 11.49
C LYS A 94 -1.85 -4.48 12.24
N GLU A 95 -2.50 -5.46 12.85
CA GLU A 95 -1.86 -6.54 13.61
C GLU A 95 -1.10 -7.48 12.68
N GLU A 96 -1.70 -7.86 11.53
CA GLU A 96 -1.03 -8.67 10.51
C GLU A 96 0.17 -7.94 9.92
N PHE A 97 0.02 -6.65 9.57
CA PHE A 97 1.13 -5.84 9.09
C PHE A 97 2.25 -5.78 10.13
N LYS A 98 1.92 -5.55 11.39
CA LYS A 98 2.91 -5.48 12.48
C LYS A 98 3.64 -6.82 12.66
N GLY A 99 2.90 -7.92 12.71
CA GLY A 99 3.47 -9.26 12.94
C GLY A 99 4.40 -9.71 11.81
N SER A 100 4.08 -9.37 10.56
CA SER A 100 4.85 -9.84 9.40
C SER A 100 5.94 -8.88 8.93
N TYR A 101 5.76 -7.56 9.10
CA TYR A 101 6.63 -6.55 8.46
C TYR A 101 7.24 -5.53 9.43
N ALA A 102 6.67 -5.34 10.61
CA ALA A 102 7.17 -4.39 11.60
C ALA A 102 7.50 -5.06 12.95
N SER A 103 7.85 -6.35 12.89
CA SER A 103 8.14 -7.20 14.05
C SER A 103 9.62 -7.24 14.44
N SER A 104 10.53 -6.56 13.72
CA SER A 104 11.98 -6.67 13.99
C SER A 104 12.58 -5.65 14.98
N TRP A 105 13.53 -6.18 15.76
CA TRP A 105 14.58 -5.62 16.65
C TRP A 105 14.26 -4.96 18.00
N VAL A 106 13.02 -4.63 18.38
CA VAL A 106 12.78 -4.08 19.73
C VAL A 106 12.72 -5.16 20.81
N GLU A 107 12.22 -6.36 20.51
CA GLU A 107 12.12 -7.45 21.49
C GLU A 107 13.43 -8.23 21.65
N GLU A 108 14.26 -8.32 20.61
CA GLU A 108 15.58 -9.00 20.68
C GLU A 108 16.56 -8.23 21.61
N HIS A 109 16.49 -6.89 21.61
CA HIS A 109 17.26 -6.06 22.54
C HIS A 109 16.74 -6.09 23.99
N LYS A 110 15.46 -6.40 24.22
CA LYS A 110 14.95 -6.61 25.59
C LYS A 110 15.36 -7.97 26.15
N MET A 111 15.46 -8.99 25.29
CA MET A 111 15.93 -10.32 25.69
C MET A 111 17.43 -10.34 26.01
N PHE A 112 18.24 -9.53 25.33
CA PHE A 112 19.69 -9.41 25.60
C PHE A 112 20.03 -8.60 26.86
N LEU A 113 19.10 -7.78 27.36
CA LEU A 113 19.31 -6.94 28.56
C LEU A 113 18.75 -7.58 29.84
N LEU A 114 18.19 -8.79 29.75
CA LEU A 114 17.61 -9.55 30.87
C LEU A 114 18.22 -10.97 31.03
N SER A 115 19.34 -11.27 30.37
CA SER A 115 20.17 -12.47 30.57
C SER A 115 21.53 -12.11 31.16
#